data_AF-A0A3A4VLY0-F1
#
_entry.id   AF-A0A3A4VLY0-F1
#
_cell.length_a   1.000
_cell.length_b   1.000
_cell.length_c   1.000
_cell.angle_alpha   90.00
_cell.angle_beta   90.00
_cell.angle_gamma   90.00
#
_symmetry.space_group_name_H-M   'P 1'
#
loop_
_entity.id
_entity.type
_entity.pdbx_description
1 polymer ?
#
loop_
_entity_poly.entity_id
_entity_poly.type
_entity_poly.pdbx_seq_one_letter_code
_entity_poly.pdbx_strand_id
1 'polypeptide(L)'
;MEILKNFGVDYYLLGAQVVNFLIVLYVLKRLLYKPVLGMLKKREKTIKEGLEKAEEARLLMEKTLEKEKAVLKKAQNEAQKLLEDAKNQALEMSKESEIYAKTQADKIIKQAKEQIDQEVKSTQEKLTAYVGTLAVEFLQKTTKDFFSSKEQDEVVTKAIKKLKEKSN
;
A
#
# COMPACT_ATOMS: atom_id res chain seq x y z
N MET A 1 -116.32 1.24 -18.59
CA MET A 1 -115.29 2.26 -18.85
C MET A 1 -115.51 3.52 -17.98
N GLU A 2 -115.80 3.39 -16.68
CA GLU A 2 -116.07 4.57 -15.82
C GLU A 2 -115.37 4.55 -14.45
N ILE A 3 -114.70 3.45 -14.07
CA ILE A 3 -114.04 3.29 -12.77
C ILE A 3 -112.66 3.97 -12.69
N LEU A 4 -112.19 4.54 -13.79
CA LEU A 4 -110.82 5.04 -13.91
C LEU A 4 -110.72 6.56 -14.09
N LYS A 5 -111.81 7.22 -14.47
CA LYS A 5 -111.88 8.69 -14.54
C LYS A 5 -112.08 9.36 -13.17
N ASN A 6 -112.67 8.66 -12.19
CA ASN A 6 -112.94 9.21 -10.86
C ASN A 6 -111.77 9.11 -9.87
N PHE A 7 -110.66 8.47 -10.25
CA PHE A 7 -109.46 8.36 -9.40
C PHE A 7 -108.44 9.48 -9.61
N GLY A 8 -108.69 10.46 -10.51
CA GLY A 8 -107.73 11.54 -10.80
C GLY A 8 -106.39 11.04 -11.39
N VAL A 9 -106.32 9.76 -11.76
CA VAL A 9 -105.14 9.13 -12.35
C VAL A 9 -105.35 9.03 -13.85
N ASP A 10 -104.79 10.01 -14.56
CA ASP A 10 -104.67 9.97 -16.00
C ASP A 10 -103.63 8.92 -16.40
N TYR A 11 -104.05 7.84 -17.06
CA TYR A 11 -103.14 6.81 -17.59
C TYR A 11 -102.06 7.38 -18.52
N TYR A 12 -102.40 8.47 -19.20
CA TYR A 12 -101.47 9.21 -20.03
C TYR A 12 -100.37 9.87 -19.19
N LEU A 13 -100.72 10.47 -18.03
CA LEU A 13 -99.74 11.03 -17.09
C LEU A 13 -98.86 9.95 -16.47
N LEU A 14 -99.42 8.80 -16.06
CA LEU A 14 -98.63 7.69 -15.55
C LEU A 14 -97.66 7.13 -16.60
N GLY A 15 -98.11 6.97 -17.84
CA GLY A 15 -97.24 6.56 -18.96
C GLY A 15 -96.10 7.55 -19.20
N ALA A 16 -96.40 8.85 -19.22
CA ALA A 16 -95.40 9.91 -19.35
C ALA A 16 -94.40 9.93 -18.19
N GLN A 17 -94.85 9.67 -16.95
CA GLN A 17 -93.99 9.61 -15.76
C GLN A 17 -93.05 8.41 -15.79
N VAL A 18 -93.54 7.24 -16.23
CA VAL A 18 -92.70 6.04 -16.42
C VAL A 18 -91.65 6.28 -17.52
N VAL A 19 -92.05 6.87 -18.64
CA VAL A 19 -91.11 7.21 -19.72
C VAL A 19 -90.06 8.21 -19.23
N ASN A 20 -90.45 9.24 -18.48
CA ASN A 20 -89.52 10.21 -17.89
C ASN A 20 -88.55 9.53 -16.90
N PHE A 21 -89.05 8.68 -16.01
CA PHE A 21 -88.22 7.89 -15.10
C PHE A 21 -87.21 7.02 -15.86
N LEU A 22 -87.64 6.34 -16.93
CA LEU A 22 -86.75 5.53 -17.77
C LEU A 22 -85.70 6.36 -18.50
N ILE A 23 -86.06 7.56 -18.99
CA ILE A 23 -85.10 8.50 -19.61
C ILE A 23 -84.04 8.91 -18.57
N VAL A 24 -84.46 9.34 -17.38
CA VAL A 24 -83.54 9.73 -16.30
C VAL A 24 -82.66 8.55 -15.87
N LEU A 25 -83.24 7.35 -15.72
CA LEU A 25 -82.50 6.14 -15.35
C LEU A 25 -81.49 5.74 -16.43
N TYR A 26 -81.84 5.88 -17.71
CA TYR A 26 -80.92 5.64 -18.82
C TYR A 26 -79.76 6.65 -18.83
N VAL A 27 -80.05 7.94 -18.61
CA VAL A 27 -79.05 9.00 -18.52
C VAL A 27 -78.11 8.76 -17.33
N LEU A 28 -78.66 8.45 -16.14
CA LEU A 28 -77.87 8.12 -14.95
C LEU A 28 -77.00 6.88 -15.16
N LYS A 29 -77.56 5.81 -15.73
CA LYS A 29 -76.80 4.58 -16.04
C LYS A 29 -75.67 4.86 -17.02
N ARG A 30 -75.90 5.69 -18.04
CA ARG A 30 -74.89 6.00 -19.06
C ARG A 30 -73.81 6.97 -18.56
N LEU A 31 -74.19 7.98 -17.77
CA LEU A 31 -73.29 9.04 -17.31
C LEU A 31 -72.58 8.73 -15.98
N LEU A 32 -73.22 8.12 -14.99
CA LEU A 32 -72.62 7.89 -13.65
C LEU A 32 -71.90 6.53 -13.52
N TYR A 33 -72.37 5.49 -14.21
CA TYR A 33 -71.80 4.15 -14.05
C TYR A 33 -70.32 4.10 -14.51
N LYS A 34 -70.00 4.76 -15.63
CA LYS A 34 -68.64 4.85 -16.16
C LYS A 34 -67.64 5.54 -15.21
N PRO A 35 -67.89 6.78 -14.72
CA PRO A 35 -66.95 7.47 -13.84
C PRO A 35 -66.81 6.80 -12.47
N VAL A 36 -67.89 6.24 -11.90
CA VAL A 36 -67.81 5.54 -10.60
C VAL A 36 -66.96 4.28 -10.71
N LEU A 37 -67.19 3.44 -11.72
CA LEU A 37 -66.39 2.24 -11.93
C LEU A 37 -64.93 2.58 -12.28
N GLY A 38 -64.71 3.67 -13.03
CA GLY A 38 -63.38 4.19 -13.33
C GLY A 38 -62.61 4.61 -12.08
N MET A 39 -63.25 5.31 -11.14
CA MET A 39 -62.64 5.67 -9.85
C MET A 39 -62.30 4.45 -9.01
N LEU A 40 -63.17 3.45 -8.94
CA LEU A 40 -62.91 2.20 -8.21
C LEU A 40 -61.72 1.44 -8.80
N LYS A 41 -61.69 1.26 -10.13
CA LYS A 41 -60.56 0.62 -10.82
C LYS A 41 -59.26 1.40 -10.65
N LYS A 42 -59.31 2.74 -10.66
CA LYS A 42 -58.14 3.59 -10.41
C LYS A 42 -57.61 3.38 -8.99
N ARG A 43 -58.49 3.35 -7.98
CA ARG A 43 -58.11 3.08 -6.59
C ARG A 43 -57.49 1.70 -6.44
N GLU A 44 -58.13 0.67 -6.99
CA GLU A 44 -57.62 -0.70 -6.97
C GLU A 44 -56.24 -0.80 -7.61
N LYS A 45 -56.06 -0.20 -8.80
CA LYS A 45 -54.78 -0.15 -9.50
C LYS A 45 -53.70 0.57 -8.68
N THR A 46 -53.99 1.74 -8.12
CA THR A 46 -53.02 2.49 -7.30
C THR A 46 -52.62 1.72 -6.05
N ILE A 47 -53.55 1.03 -5.38
CA ILE A 47 -53.25 0.22 -4.20
C ILE A 47 -52.36 -0.97 -4.60
N LYS A 48 -52.73 -1.67 -5.68
CA LYS A 48 -51.95 -2.81 -6.18
C LYS A 48 -50.54 -2.41 -6.58
N GLU A 49 -50.39 -1.35 -7.37
CA GLU A 49 -49.09 -0.82 -7.77
C GLU A 49 -48.27 -0.34 -6.55
N GLY A 50 -48.94 0.26 -5.55
CA GLY A 50 -48.29 0.66 -4.31
C GLY A 50 -47.75 -0.52 -3.50
N LEU A 51 -48.53 -1.60 -3.40
CA LEU A 51 -48.14 -2.81 -2.70
C LEU A 51 -47.00 -3.55 -3.43
N GLU A 52 -47.09 -3.67 -4.76
CA GLU A 52 -46.04 -4.28 -5.59
C GLU A 52 -44.73 -3.50 -5.44
N LYS A 53 -44.76 -2.16 -5.54
CA LYS A 53 -43.57 -1.32 -5.33
C LYS A 53 -43.01 -1.42 -3.92
N ALA A 54 -43.87 -1.52 -2.90
CA ALA A 54 -43.41 -1.67 -1.52
C ALA A 54 -42.67 -3.00 -1.33
N GLU A 55 -43.19 -4.09 -1.90
CA GLU A 55 -42.52 -5.40 -1.82
C GLU A 55 -41.22 -5.42 -2.64
N GLU A 56 -41.21 -4.85 -3.84
CA GLU A 56 -39.98 -4.69 -4.63
C GLU A 56 -38.92 -3.87 -3.89
N ALA A 57 -39.31 -2.77 -3.25
CA ALA A 57 -38.42 -1.95 -2.45
C ALA A 57 -37.87 -2.72 -1.24
N ARG A 58 -38.71 -3.53 -0.57
CA ARG A 58 -38.30 -4.38 0.55
C ARG A 58 -37.27 -5.42 0.12
N LEU A 59 -37.53 -6.13 -0.98
CA LEU A 59 -36.62 -7.13 -1.54
C LEU A 59 -35.30 -6.50 -2.01
N LEU A 60 -35.36 -5.32 -2.65
CA LEU A 60 -34.16 -4.61 -3.08
C LEU A 60 -33.33 -4.15 -1.88
N MET A 61 -33.98 -3.66 -0.82
CA MET A 61 -33.32 -3.26 0.42
C MET A 61 -32.61 -4.45 1.08
N GLU A 62 -33.30 -5.59 1.22
CA GLU A 62 -32.71 -6.82 1.77
C GLU A 62 -31.50 -7.28 0.96
N LYS A 63 -31.62 -7.33 -0.37
CA LYS A 63 -30.52 -7.68 -1.27
C LYS A 63 -29.35 -6.70 -1.19
N THR A 64 -29.64 -5.42 -0.98
CA THR A 64 -28.60 -4.38 -0.84
C THR A 64 -27.86 -4.56 0.48
N LEU A 65 -28.57 -4.79 1.58
CA LEU A 65 -27.98 -5.07 2.88
C LEU A 65 -27.11 -6.33 2.87
N GLU A 66 -27.54 -7.40 2.18
CA GLU A 66 -26.71 -8.60 2.00
C GLU A 66 -25.44 -8.30 1.23
N LYS A 67 -25.53 -7.54 0.13
CA LYS A 67 -24.37 -7.12 -0.65
C LYS A 67 -23.43 -6.24 0.17
N GLU A 68 -23.94 -5.29 0.93
CA GLU A 68 -23.14 -4.42 1.80
C GLU A 68 -22.39 -5.26 2.84
N LYS A 69 -23.08 -6.18 3.52
CA LYS A 69 -22.44 -7.12 4.47
C LYS A 69 -21.35 -7.94 3.80
N ALA A 70 -21.58 -8.44 2.58
CA ALA A 70 -20.60 -9.20 1.83
C ALA A 70 -19.38 -8.34 1.44
N VAL A 71 -19.60 -7.10 0.99
CA VAL A 71 -18.54 -6.15 0.66
C VAL A 71 -17.72 -5.79 1.90
N LEU A 72 -18.36 -5.50 3.02
CA LEU A 72 -17.68 -5.21 4.29
C LEU A 72 -16.84 -6.40 4.75
N LYS A 73 -17.39 -7.61 4.70
CA LYS A 73 -16.64 -8.83 5.05
C LYS A 73 -15.45 -9.06 4.12
N LYS A 74 -15.62 -8.84 2.82
CA LYS A 74 -14.53 -8.93 1.84
C LYS A 74 -13.44 -7.90 2.12
N ALA A 75 -13.82 -6.64 2.36
CA ALA A 75 -12.88 -5.57 2.70
C ALA A 75 -12.12 -5.86 4.00
N GLN A 76 -12.77 -6.41 5.02
CA GLN A 76 -12.11 -6.84 6.26
C GLN A 76 -11.09 -7.94 6.01
N ASN A 77 -11.44 -8.96 5.22
CA ASN A 77 -10.52 -10.04 4.88
C ASN A 77 -9.33 -9.54 4.06
N GLU A 78 -9.56 -8.66 3.08
CA GLU A 78 -8.49 -8.04 2.29
C GLU A 78 -7.57 -7.17 3.15
N ALA A 79 -8.12 -6.40 4.09
CA ALA A 79 -7.35 -5.60 5.03
C ALA A 79 -6.49 -6.47 5.98
N GLN A 80 -7.05 -7.58 6.48
CA GLN A 80 -6.28 -8.53 7.30
C GLN A 80 -5.14 -9.16 6.50
N LYS A 81 -5.42 -9.58 5.27
CA LYS A 81 -4.41 -10.14 4.37
C LYS A 81 -3.31 -9.12 4.06
N LEU A 82 -3.68 -7.88 3.73
CA LEU A 82 -2.72 -6.80 3.49
C LEU A 82 -1.83 -6.54 4.71
N LEU A 83 -2.41 -6.56 5.92
CA LEU A 83 -1.65 -6.37 7.15
C LEU A 83 -0.68 -7.54 7.41
N GLU A 84 -1.10 -8.77 7.13
CA GLU A 84 -0.25 -9.96 7.24
C GLU A 84 0.90 -9.93 6.23
N ASP A 85 0.60 -9.63 4.96
CA ASP A 85 1.58 -9.49 3.89
C ASP A 85 2.59 -8.37 4.23
N ALA A 86 2.13 -7.22 4.72
CA ALA A 86 2.99 -6.12 5.13
C ALA A 86 3.90 -6.51 6.32
N LYS A 87 3.40 -7.27 7.30
CA LYS A 87 4.21 -7.77 8.41
C LYS A 87 5.28 -8.74 7.93
N ASN A 88 4.92 -9.66 7.03
CA ASN A 88 5.86 -10.63 6.48
C ASN A 88 6.96 -9.92 5.66
N GLN A 89 6.60 -8.97 4.80
CA GLN A 89 7.57 -8.15 4.06
C GLN A 89 8.48 -7.35 4.99
N ALA A 90 7.95 -6.76 6.06
CA ALA A 90 8.75 -6.03 7.03
C ALA A 90 9.76 -6.94 7.75
N LEU A 91 9.35 -8.16 8.12
CA LEU A 91 10.24 -9.16 8.73
C LEU A 91 11.33 -9.62 7.77
N GLU A 92 10.99 -9.89 6.51
CA GLU A 92 11.95 -10.25 5.46
C GLU A 92 12.95 -9.12 5.22
N MET A 93 12.48 -7.89 5.06
CA MET A 93 13.33 -6.72 4.85
C MET A 93 14.24 -6.44 6.06
N SER A 94 13.75 -6.64 7.29
CA SER A 94 14.56 -6.53 8.50
C SER A 94 15.67 -7.59 8.52
N LYS A 95 15.34 -8.84 8.17
CA LYS A 95 16.31 -9.94 8.11
C LYS A 95 17.37 -9.72 7.03
N GLU A 96 16.95 -9.27 5.85
CA GLU A 96 17.85 -8.93 4.76
C GLU A 96 18.77 -7.76 5.15
N SER A 97 18.22 -6.73 5.78
CA SER A 97 18.99 -5.59 6.30
C SER A 97 20.03 -6.02 7.34
N GLU A 98 19.69 -6.94 8.24
CA GLU A 98 20.62 -7.48 9.24
C GLU A 98 21.75 -8.28 8.58
N ILE A 99 21.43 -9.13 7.60
CA ILE A 99 22.43 -9.92 6.85
C ILE A 99 23.36 -8.98 6.07
N TYR A 100 22.80 -7.97 5.40
CA TYR A 100 23.56 -6.97 4.68
C TYR A 100 24.47 -6.20 5.62
N ALA A 101 23.97 -5.73 6.76
CA ALA A 101 24.76 -5.00 7.76
C ALA A 101 25.92 -5.85 8.30
N LYS A 102 25.69 -7.13 8.63
CA LYS A 102 26.75 -8.06 9.05
C LYS A 102 27.81 -8.24 7.94
N THR A 103 27.37 -8.44 6.71
CA THR A 103 28.27 -8.57 5.55
C THR A 103 29.13 -7.32 5.35
N GLN A 104 28.55 -6.12 5.48
CA GLN A 104 29.31 -4.87 5.40
C GLN A 104 30.28 -4.72 6.57
N ALA A 105 29.86 -5.06 7.79
CA ALA A 105 30.73 -5.02 8.96
C ALA A 105 31.94 -5.96 8.80
N ASP A 106 31.72 -7.19 8.34
CA ASP A 106 32.80 -8.15 8.07
C ASP A 106 33.75 -7.65 6.99
N LYS A 107 33.21 -7.02 5.93
CA LYS A 107 34.00 -6.40 4.88
C LYS A 107 34.87 -5.26 5.42
N ILE A 108 34.31 -4.38 6.25
CA ILE A 108 35.03 -3.28 6.88
C ILE A 108 36.14 -3.82 7.78
N ILE A 109 35.85 -4.83 8.60
CA ILE A 109 36.85 -5.45 9.50
C ILE A 109 37.99 -6.09 8.67
N LYS A 110 37.65 -6.78 7.58
CA LYS A 110 38.65 -7.37 6.69
C LYS A 110 39.55 -6.30 6.06
N GLN A 111 38.96 -5.23 5.52
CA GLN A 111 39.70 -4.11 4.95
C GLN A 111 40.59 -3.42 6.00
N ALA A 112 40.10 -3.24 7.23
CA ALA A 112 40.88 -2.66 8.32
C ALA A 112 42.08 -3.55 8.69
N LYS A 113 41.91 -4.88 8.74
CA LYS A 113 43.02 -5.82 8.96
C LYS A 113 44.06 -5.74 7.84
N GLU A 114 43.62 -5.72 6.58
CA GLU A 114 44.52 -5.58 5.43
C GLU A 114 45.31 -4.26 5.46
N GLN A 115 44.66 -3.17 5.85
CA GLN A 115 45.33 -1.87 6.05
C GLN A 115 46.33 -1.89 7.20
N ILE A 116 45.98 -2.50 8.33
CA ILE A 116 46.88 -2.66 9.48
C ILE A 116 48.12 -3.46 9.09
N ASP A 117 47.95 -4.58 8.37
CA ASP A 117 49.08 -5.42 7.93
C ASP A 117 50.01 -4.65 6.98
N GLN A 118 49.46 -3.80 6.11
CA GLN A 118 50.25 -2.92 5.24
C GLN A 118 50.98 -1.83 6.05
N GLU A 119 50.32 -1.21 7.02
CA GLU A 119 50.90 -0.16 7.85
C GLU A 119 52.02 -0.72 8.75
N VAL A 120 51.86 -1.93 9.29
CA VAL A 120 52.90 -2.63 10.07
C VAL A 120 54.14 -2.87 9.23
N LYS A 121 53.99 -3.38 7.99
CA LYS A 121 55.13 -3.59 7.09
C LYS A 121 55.85 -2.28 6.75
N SER A 122 55.08 -1.26 6.36
CA SER A 122 55.60 0.10 6.10
C SER A 122 56.34 0.69 7.31
N THR A 123 55.79 0.51 8.52
CA THR A 123 56.41 0.98 9.76
C THR A 123 57.70 0.23 10.07
N GLN A 124 57.73 -1.08 9.85
CA GLN A 124 58.93 -1.90 10.04
C GLN A 124 60.06 -1.49 9.09
N GLU A 125 59.74 -1.25 7.81
CA GLU A 125 60.70 -0.72 6.83
C GLU A 125 61.27 0.64 7.25
N LYS A 126 60.40 1.58 7.66
CA LYS A 126 60.81 2.89 8.20
C LYS A 126 61.69 2.76 9.44
N LEU A 127 61.36 1.84 10.35
CA LEU A 127 62.14 1.60 11.56
C LEU A 127 63.53 1.04 11.24
N THR A 128 63.62 0.08 10.31
CA THR A 128 64.92 -0.47 9.86
C THR A 128 65.79 0.62 9.21
N ALA A 129 65.20 1.49 8.39
CA ALA A 129 65.92 2.62 7.79
C ALA A 129 66.41 3.63 8.87
N TYR A 130 65.58 3.93 9.87
CA TYR A 130 65.93 4.82 10.97
C TYR A 130 67.06 4.25 11.85
N VAL A 131 66.97 2.97 12.23
CA VAL A 131 68.02 2.28 12.99
C VAL A 131 69.33 2.21 12.20
N GLY A 132 69.27 1.93 10.90
CA GLY A 132 70.45 1.95 10.02
C GLY A 132 71.14 3.32 10.00
N THR A 133 70.36 4.40 9.91
CA THR A 133 70.87 5.77 9.97
C THR A 133 71.53 6.06 11.32
N LEU A 134 70.87 5.69 12.43
CA LEU A 134 71.40 5.89 13.78
C LEU A 134 72.69 5.09 14.03
N ALA A 135 72.78 3.86 13.49
CA ALA A 135 73.98 3.04 13.58
C ALA A 135 75.15 3.66 12.81
N VAL A 136 74.91 4.24 11.63
CA VAL A 136 75.93 4.98 10.87
C VAL A 136 76.39 6.23 11.63
N GLU A 137 75.47 7.01 12.20
CA GLU A 137 75.81 8.18 13.02
C GLU A 137 76.63 7.80 14.26
N PHE A 138 76.25 6.72 14.94
CA PHE A 138 76.99 6.19 16.09
C PHE A 138 78.39 5.73 15.68
N LEU A 139 78.51 4.95 14.60
CA LEU A 139 79.81 4.50 14.09
C LEU A 139 80.70 5.67 13.67
N GLN A 140 80.17 6.70 13.02
CA GLN A 140 80.93 7.91 12.66
C GLN A 140 81.45 8.65 13.89
N LYS A 141 80.63 8.74 14.95
CA LYS A 141 81.02 9.41 16.19
C LYS A 141 82.05 8.60 16.98
N THR A 142 81.81 7.30 17.19
CA THR A 142 82.74 6.41 17.89
C THR A 142 84.05 6.18 17.13
N THR A 143 84.02 6.15 15.80
CA THR A 143 85.23 6.07 14.96
C THR A 143 86.10 7.34 15.11
N LYS A 144 85.50 8.51 15.30
CA LYS A 144 86.29 9.73 15.63
C LYS A 144 87.00 9.62 16.98
N ASP A 145 86.40 8.91 17.93
CA ASP A 145 86.91 8.84 19.31
C ASP A 145 87.95 7.73 19.54
N PHE A 146 87.96 6.65 18.73
CA PHE A 146 88.85 5.50 18.92
C PHE A 146 90.12 5.46 18.05
N PHE A 147 90.18 6.18 16.94
CA PHE A 147 91.36 6.11 16.07
C PHE A 147 92.47 7.07 16.55
N SER A 148 93.56 6.52 17.08
CA SER A 148 94.80 7.27 17.23
C SER A 148 95.36 7.62 15.84
N SER A 149 96.10 8.74 15.68
CA SER A 149 96.68 9.14 14.39
C SER A 149 97.47 8.03 13.69
N LYS A 150 98.01 7.05 14.42
CA LYS A 150 98.74 5.91 13.85
C LYS A 150 97.84 4.85 13.19
N GLU A 151 96.65 4.59 13.73
CA GLU A 151 95.69 3.63 13.14
C GLU A 151 94.94 4.23 11.95
N GLN A 152 94.75 5.55 11.94
CA GLN A 152 94.25 6.30 10.79
C GLN A 152 95.18 6.14 9.56
N ASP A 153 96.49 6.31 9.74
CA ASP A 153 97.47 6.14 8.65
C ASP A 153 97.51 4.69 8.13
N GLU A 154 97.34 3.70 9.01
CA GLU A 154 97.35 2.29 8.64
C GLU A 154 96.08 1.86 7.88
N VAL A 155 94.92 2.37 8.27
CA VAL A 155 93.64 2.16 7.55
C VAL A 155 93.64 2.88 6.21
N VAL A 156 94.18 4.09 6.12
CA VAL A 156 94.35 4.82 4.85
C VAL A 156 95.29 4.06 3.91
N THR A 157 96.39 3.53 4.42
CA THR A 157 97.34 2.72 3.62
C THR A 157 96.69 1.41 3.14
N LYS A 158 95.89 0.74 3.98
CA LYS A 158 95.13 -0.47 3.59
C LYS A 158 94.01 -0.17 2.58
N ALA A 159 93.33 0.97 2.71
CA ALA A 159 92.30 1.40 1.77
C ALA A 159 92.89 1.75 0.40
N ILE A 160 94.01 2.48 0.37
CA ILE A 160 94.75 2.78 -0.87
C ILE A 160 95.23 1.47 -1.52
N LYS A 161 95.72 0.49 -0.74
CA LYS A 161 96.16 -0.81 -1.26
C LYS A 161 95.00 -1.61 -1.87
N LYS A 162 93.84 -1.70 -1.20
CA LYS A 162 92.64 -2.38 -1.75
C LYS A 162 92.06 -1.68 -2.98
N LEU A 163 92.14 -0.36 -3.06
CA LEU A 163 91.73 0.39 -4.26
C LEU A 163 92.68 0.12 -5.43
N LYS A 164 94.00 -0.01 -5.16
CA LYS A 164 94.99 -0.38 -6.18
C LYS A 164 94.84 -1.82 -6.69
N GLU A 165 94.45 -2.75 -5.82
CA GLU A 165 94.16 -4.15 -6.18
C GLU A 165 92.85 -4.34 -6.97
N LYS A 166 91.89 -3.40 -6.85
CA LYS A 166 90.63 -3.43 -7.59
C LYS A 166 90.65 -2.58 -8.88
N SER A 167 91.76 -1.89 -9.15
CA SER A 167 91.98 -1.02 -10.32
C SER A 167 92.97 -1.59 -11.33
N ASN A 168 93.53 -2.78 -11.07
CA ASN A 168 94.12 -3.68 -12.07
C ASN A 168 93.14 -4.84 -12.30
#